data_AF-A0A336LDZ2-F1
#
_entry.id   AF-A0A336LDZ2-F1
#
_cell.length_a   1.000
_cell.length_b   1.000
_cell.length_c   1.000
_cell.angle_alpha   90.00
_cell.angle_beta   90.00
_cell.angle_gamma   90.00
#
_symmetry.space_group_name_H-M   'P 1'
#
loop_
_entity.id
_entity.type
_entity.pdbx_description
1 polymer ?
#
loop_
_entity_poly.entity_id
_entity_poly.type
_entity_poly.pdbx_seq_one_letter_code
_entity_poly.pdbx_strand_id
1 'polypeptide(L)'
;MTRLHLARSVIALFILSFISVFCAFWTGLSGCWKRSAGAITATAILMLVTCLLAAGAMGLWHTVEFFEKEKAVGEEYYQAWISVLKDNTRVSYDWSYIVAWAGVASSLIAAILLSGAAVCLRSEREKEEQLNLQYLMPVYPQKQAPYPYPQFPHQIYPQPYYHGSQYGPYNY
;
A
#
# COMPACT_ATOMS: atom_id res chain seq x y z
N MET A 1 1.41 -34.66 15.11
CA MET A 1 2.34 -34.03 14.14
C MET A 1 1.84 -32.68 13.61
N THR A 2 0.63 -32.58 13.04
CA THR A 2 0.12 -31.36 12.39
C THR A 2 0.12 -30.11 13.27
N ARG A 3 -0.28 -30.22 14.56
CA ARG A 3 -0.25 -29.11 15.54
C ARG A 3 1.13 -28.46 15.68
N LEU A 4 2.17 -29.28 15.74
CA LEU A 4 3.55 -28.84 15.91
C LEU A 4 4.03 -28.02 14.70
N HIS A 5 3.66 -28.44 13.48
CA HIS A 5 3.96 -27.69 12.26
C HIS A 5 3.21 -26.37 12.22
N LEU A 6 1.91 -26.35 12.56
CA LEU A 6 1.16 -25.09 12.67
C LEU A 6 1.80 -24.13 13.68
N ALA A 7 2.17 -24.61 14.87
CA ALA A 7 2.79 -23.77 15.90
C ALA A 7 4.12 -23.16 15.44
N ARG A 8 4.95 -23.93 14.72
CA ARG A 8 6.18 -23.41 14.11
C ARG A 8 5.91 -22.39 13.00
N SER A 9 4.86 -22.61 12.21
CA SER A 9 4.43 -21.67 11.17
C SER A 9 3.96 -20.33 11.74
N VAL A 10 3.32 -20.30 12.92
CA VAL A 10 2.96 -19.05 13.61
C VAL A 10 4.19 -18.18 13.84
N ILE A 11 5.26 -18.78 14.41
CA ILE A 11 6.51 -18.08 14.70
C ILE A 11 7.15 -17.57 13.40
N ALA A 12 7.20 -18.42 12.37
CA ALA A 12 7.75 -18.05 11.06
C ALA A 12 7.01 -16.86 10.43
N LEU A 13 5.67 -16.85 10.49
CA LEU A 13 4.87 -15.75 9.96
C LEU A 13 5.09 -14.43 10.71
N PHE A 14 5.24 -14.47 12.04
CA PHE A 14 5.60 -13.28 12.81
C PHE A 14 6.98 -12.74 12.45
N ILE A 15 7.98 -13.61 12.28
CA ILE A 15 9.32 -13.19 11.84
C ILE A 15 9.25 -12.51 10.47
N LEU A 16 8.53 -13.12 9.52
CA LEU A 16 8.36 -12.54 8.18
C LEU A 16 7.60 -11.20 8.23
N SER A 17 6.60 -11.08 9.11
CA SER A 17 5.89 -9.83 9.34
C SER A 17 6.83 -8.72 9.86
N PHE A 18 7.69 -9.01 10.83
CA PHE A 18 8.67 -8.05 11.34
C PHE A 18 9.69 -7.62 10.27
N ILE A 19 10.18 -8.56 9.47
CA ILE A 19 11.08 -8.25 8.34
C ILE A 19 10.36 -7.35 7.33
N SER A 20 9.10 -7.67 7.01
CA SER A 20 8.29 -6.87 6.08
C SER A 20 8.06 -5.45 6.59
N VAL A 21 7.76 -5.26 7.89
CA VAL A 21 7.65 -3.92 8.52
C VAL A 21 8.95 -3.16 8.45
N PHE A 22 10.07 -3.81 8.75
CA PHE A 22 11.38 -3.19 8.69
C PHE A 22 11.71 -2.69 7.28
N CYS A 23 11.42 -3.49 6.26
CA CYS A 23 11.53 -3.07 4.86
C CYS A 23 10.56 -1.94 4.51
N ALA A 24 9.31 -2.00 4.98
CA ALA A 24 8.30 -0.96 4.78
C ALA A 24 8.72 0.37 5.40
N PHE A 25 9.38 0.34 6.56
CA PHE A 25 9.87 1.52 7.25
C PHE A 25 10.95 2.25 6.43
N TRP A 26 11.97 1.53 5.94
CA TRP A 26 13.04 2.13 5.14
C TRP A 26 12.58 2.58 3.76
N THR A 27 11.72 1.81 3.11
CA THR A 27 11.09 2.21 1.86
C THR A 27 10.19 3.44 2.07
N GLY A 28 9.56 3.57 3.24
CA GLY A 28 8.68 4.69 3.60
C GLY A 28 9.46 5.98 3.79
N LEU A 29 10.53 5.92 4.59
CA LEU A 29 11.43 7.04 4.81
C LEU A 29 12.02 7.56 3.50
N SER A 30 12.54 6.65 2.66
CA SER A 30 13.11 7.02 1.37
C SER A 30 12.05 7.56 0.38
N GLY A 31 10.84 7.02 0.42
CA GLY A 31 9.72 7.49 -0.40
C GLY A 31 9.24 8.88 -0.04
N CYS A 32 9.09 9.17 1.25
CA CYS A 32 8.72 10.50 1.75
C CYS A 32 9.82 11.53 1.43
N TRP A 33 11.09 11.18 1.66
CA TRP A 33 12.21 12.10 1.39
C TRP A 33 12.29 12.53 -0.07
N LYS A 34 12.13 11.58 -1.01
CA LYS A 34 12.20 11.85 -2.45
C LYS A 34 10.85 12.26 -3.06
N ARG A 35 9.79 12.36 -2.26
CA ARG A 35 8.39 12.53 -2.72
C ARG A 35 8.04 11.59 -3.88
N SER A 36 8.50 10.34 -3.81
CA SER A 36 8.36 9.38 -4.91
C SER A 36 7.06 8.60 -4.78
N ALA A 37 6.10 8.85 -5.68
CA ALA A 37 4.82 8.13 -5.72
C ALA A 37 5.02 6.60 -5.77
N GLY A 38 6.01 6.11 -6.53
CA GLY A 38 6.31 4.68 -6.65
C GLY A 38 6.90 4.05 -5.39
N ALA A 39 7.66 4.82 -4.59
CA ALA A 39 8.16 4.32 -3.32
C ALA A 39 7.03 4.27 -2.27
N ILE A 40 6.14 5.28 -2.26
CA ILE A 40 4.97 5.28 -1.37
C ILE A 40 4.01 4.13 -1.72
N THR A 41 3.74 3.85 -3.00
CA THR A 41 2.94 2.66 -3.37
C THR A 41 3.60 1.37 -2.89
N ALA A 42 4.91 1.20 -3.07
CA ALA A 42 5.62 0.03 -2.59
C ALA A 42 5.48 -0.14 -1.06
N THR A 43 5.53 0.95 -0.31
CA THR A 43 5.36 0.91 1.16
C THR A 43 3.97 0.48 1.58
N ALA A 44 2.94 0.95 0.88
CA ALA A 44 1.57 0.54 1.13
C ALA A 44 1.39 -0.98 0.91
N ILE A 45 2.00 -1.51 -0.17
CA ILE A 45 1.97 -2.95 -0.47
C ILE A 45 2.71 -3.75 0.62
N LEU A 46 3.91 -3.31 1.04
CA LEU A 46 4.66 -3.97 2.10
C LEU A 46 3.92 -3.92 3.46
N MET A 47 3.18 -2.85 3.73
CA MET A 47 2.31 -2.75 4.92
C MET A 47 1.09 -3.67 4.84
N LEU A 48 0.50 -3.87 3.64
CA LEU A 48 -0.54 -4.89 3.46
C LEU A 48 0.01 -6.31 3.65
N VAL A 49 1.18 -6.62 3.07
CA VAL A 49 1.83 -7.93 3.25
C VAL A 49 2.12 -8.18 4.74
N THR A 50 2.65 -7.18 5.44
CA THR A 50 2.82 -7.22 6.89
C THR A 50 1.53 -7.60 7.61
N CYS A 51 0.44 -6.89 7.29
CA CYS A 51 -0.85 -7.08 7.92
C CYS A 51 -1.38 -8.50 7.68
N LEU A 52 -1.27 -9.01 6.45
CA LEU A 52 -1.72 -10.36 6.10
C LEU A 52 -0.88 -11.44 6.80
N LEU A 53 0.44 -11.25 6.91
CA LEU A 53 1.31 -12.16 7.63
C LEU A 53 1.01 -12.18 9.14
N ALA A 54 0.81 -11.01 9.75
CA ALA A 54 0.48 -10.89 11.18
C ALA A 54 -0.93 -11.43 11.49
N ALA A 55 -1.93 -11.11 10.66
CA ALA A 55 -3.27 -11.65 10.78
C ALA A 55 -3.29 -13.17 10.56
N GLY A 56 -2.53 -13.67 9.59
CA GLY A 56 -2.34 -15.10 9.35
C GLY A 56 -1.68 -15.80 10.54
N ALA A 57 -0.67 -15.18 11.17
CA ALA A 57 -0.04 -15.71 12.37
C ALA A 57 -1.02 -15.82 13.54
N MET A 58 -1.83 -14.79 13.77
CA MET A 58 -2.89 -14.81 14.79
C MET A 58 -3.98 -15.85 14.48
N GLY A 59 -4.39 -15.98 13.22
CA GLY A 59 -5.35 -16.99 12.78
C GLY A 59 -4.83 -18.43 12.99
N LEU A 60 -3.56 -18.69 12.65
CA LEU A 60 -2.92 -19.97 12.92
C LEU A 60 -2.75 -20.23 14.42
N TRP A 61 -2.46 -19.20 15.22
CA TRP A 61 -2.35 -19.32 16.68
C TRP A 61 -3.68 -19.76 17.30
N HIS A 62 -4.78 -19.12 16.93
CA HIS A 62 -6.13 -19.54 17.34
C HIS A 62 -6.48 -20.94 16.82
N THR A 63 -6.00 -21.30 15.63
CA THR A 63 -6.19 -22.66 15.09
C THR A 63 -5.46 -23.70 15.94
N VAL A 64 -4.22 -23.43 16.37
CA VAL A 64 -3.47 -24.34 17.26
C VAL A 64 -4.20 -24.53 18.58
N GLU A 65 -4.71 -23.44 19.16
CA GLU A 65 -5.49 -23.47 20.39
C GLU A 65 -6.77 -24.30 20.24
N PHE A 66 -7.51 -24.09 19.15
CA PHE A 66 -8.69 -24.88 18.82
C PHE A 66 -8.36 -26.37 18.65
N PHE A 67 -7.29 -26.70 17.93
CA PHE A 67 -6.85 -28.08 17.76
C PHE A 67 -6.50 -28.76 19.09
N GLU A 68 -5.94 -28.03 20.04
CA GLU A 68 -5.59 -28.53 21.37
C GLU A 68 -6.81 -28.73 22.27
N LYS A 69 -7.79 -27.83 22.17
CA LYS A 69 -9.02 -27.89 22.98
C LYS A 69 -10.03 -28.90 22.46
N GLU A 70 -10.23 -28.97 21.14
CA GLU A 70 -11.35 -29.69 20.54
C GLU A 70 -10.97 -30.95 19.76
N LYS A 71 -9.74 -31.03 19.23
CA LYS A 71 -9.36 -32.08 18.27
C LYS A 71 -8.34 -33.07 18.80
N ALA A 72 -7.53 -32.68 19.78
CA ALA A 72 -6.57 -33.57 20.40
C ALA A 72 -7.27 -34.50 21.41
N VAL A 73 -7.12 -35.80 21.22
CA VAL A 73 -7.72 -36.84 22.07
C VAL A 73 -6.60 -37.61 22.77
N GLY A 74 -6.66 -37.64 24.09
CA GLY A 74 -5.72 -38.31 24.99
C GLY A 74 -5.92 -37.76 26.40
N GLU A 75 -5.60 -38.54 27.44
CA GLU A 75 -5.86 -38.17 28.84
C GLU A 75 -5.24 -36.82 29.25
N GLU A 76 -4.18 -36.41 28.57
CA GLU A 76 -3.45 -35.16 28.81
C GLU A 76 -4.14 -33.93 28.20
N TYR A 77 -5.08 -34.12 27.27
CA TYR A 77 -5.73 -33.03 26.54
C TYR A 77 -7.09 -32.67 27.13
N TYR A 78 -7.43 -31.38 27.01
CA TYR A 78 -8.61 -30.76 27.61
C TYR A 78 -9.91 -31.55 27.34
N GLN A 79 -10.07 -32.09 26.14
CA GLN A 79 -11.23 -32.91 25.74
C GLN A 79 -11.49 -34.09 26.69
N ALA A 80 -10.43 -34.79 27.13
CA ALA A 80 -10.52 -36.01 27.93
C ALA A 80 -10.50 -35.75 29.45
N TRP A 81 -10.30 -34.50 29.89
CA TRP A 81 -10.27 -34.18 31.32
C TRP A 81 -11.63 -34.43 31.99
N ILE A 82 -11.57 -34.81 33.27
CA ILE A 82 -12.74 -34.92 34.14
C ILE A 82 -13.44 -33.55 34.29
N SER A 83 -14.75 -33.55 34.51
CA SER A 83 -15.57 -32.33 34.61
C SER A 83 -15.04 -31.35 35.65
N VAL A 84 -14.64 -31.85 36.83
CA VAL A 84 -14.09 -31.02 37.90
C VAL A 84 -12.87 -30.20 37.44
N LEU A 85 -12.00 -30.76 36.60
CA LEU A 85 -10.83 -30.05 36.07
C LEU A 85 -11.25 -28.98 35.05
N LYS A 86 -12.20 -29.31 34.18
CA LYS A 86 -12.73 -28.37 33.16
C LYS A 86 -13.40 -27.17 33.82
N ASP A 87 -14.23 -27.41 34.83
CA ASP A 87 -15.02 -26.37 35.49
C ASP A 87 -14.15 -25.40 36.32
N ASN A 88 -13.00 -25.86 36.80
CA ASN A 88 -12.07 -25.05 37.60
C ASN A 88 -10.90 -24.46 36.80
N THR A 89 -10.71 -24.83 35.54
CA THR A 89 -9.64 -24.28 34.69
C THR A 89 -10.10 -23.01 33.99
N ARG A 90 -9.33 -21.93 34.09
CA ARG A 90 -9.56 -20.70 33.35
C ARG A 90 -8.39 -20.40 32.42
N VAL A 91 -8.69 -20.16 31.15
CA VAL A 91 -7.73 -19.65 30.18
C VAL A 91 -7.95 -18.15 30.06
N SER A 92 -6.90 -17.37 30.29
CA SER A 92 -6.92 -15.91 30.16
C SER A 92 -5.84 -15.48 29.17
N TYR A 93 -6.12 -14.42 28.41
CA TYR A 93 -5.16 -13.85 27.48
C TYR A 93 -4.47 -12.65 28.13
N ASP A 94 -3.15 -12.66 28.05
CA ASP A 94 -2.33 -11.56 28.58
C ASP A 94 -2.19 -10.41 27.58
N TRP A 95 -1.52 -9.36 28.02
CA TRP A 95 -1.31 -8.12 27.28
C TRP A 95 -0.77 -8.30 25.87
N SER A 96 0.11 -9.28 25.65
CA SER A 96 0.70 -9.55 24.33
C SER A 96 -0.34 -9.89 23.27
N TYR A 97 -1.46 -10.51 23.64
CA TYR A 97 -2.57 -10.80 22.74
C TYR A 97 -3.22 -9.51 22.22
N ILE A 98 -3.47 -8.56 23.13
CA ILE A 98 -4.06 -7.27 22.79
C ILE A 98 -3.11 -6.46 21.91
N VAL A 99 -1.82 -6.45 22.25
CA VAL A 99 -0.78 -5.77 21.46
C VAL A 99 -0.67 -6.36 20.05
N ALA A 100 -0.77 -7.68 19.90
CA ALA A 100 -0.72 -8.33 18.59
C ALA A 100 -1.87 -7.87 17.68
N TRP A 101 -3.11 -7.87 18.19
CA TRP A 101 -4.26 -7.37 17.42
C TRP A 101 -4.20 -5.87 17.13
N ALA A 102 -3.73 -5.07 18.09
CA ALA A 102 -3.49 -3.65 17.87
C ALA A 102 -2.46 -3.41 16.76
N GLY A 103 -1.38 -4.20 16.72
CA GLY A 103 -0.38 -4.18 15.65
C GLY A 103 -1.00 -4.49 14.29
N VAL A 104 -1.80 -5.56 14.19
CA VAL A 104 -2.53 -5.92 12.96
C VAL A 104 -3.42 -4.76 12.50
N ALA A 105 -4.26 -4.20 13.38
CA ALA A 105 -5.13 -3.08 13.05
C ALA A 105 -4.36 -1.83 12.60
N SER A 106 -3.29 -1.47 13.31
CA SER A 106 -2.45 -0.33 12.94
C SER A 106 -1.78 -0.50 11.59
N SER A 107 -1.36 -1.72 11.24
CA SER A 107 -0.72 -2.00 9.95
C SER A 107 -1.70 -1.90 8.79
N LEU A 108 -2.94 -2.32 8.99
CA LEU A 108 -4.03 -2.15 8.03
C LEU A 108 -4.36 -0.68 7.81
N ILE A 109 -4.51 0.09 8.89
CA ILE A 109 -4.78 1.53 8.81
C ILE A 109 -3.65 2.24 8.07
N ALA A 110 -2.39 1.95 8.42
CA ALA A 110 -1.23 2.51 7.74
C ALA A 110 -1.22 2.20 6.24
N ALA A 111 -1.54 0.95 5.87
CA ALA A 111 -1.63 0.55 4.47
C ALA A 111 -2.71 1.31 3.68
N ILE A 112 -3.89 1.52 4.28
CA ILE A 112 -4.99 2.29 3.67
C ILE A 112 -4.56 3.76 3.47
N LEU A 113 -3.99 4.38 4.51
CA LEU A 113 -3.56 5.78 4.45
C LEU A 113 -2.43 5.99 3.43
N LEU A 114 -1.44 5.09 3.39
CA LEU A 114 -0.35 5.16 2.41
C LEU A 114 -0.83 4.90 0.98
N SER A 115 -1.82 4.03 0.80
CA SER A 115 -2.45 3.81 -0.50
C SER A 115 -3.16 5.08 -0.98
N GLY A 116 -3.91 5.75 -0.10
CA GLY A 116 -4.56 7.02 -0.40
C GLY A 116 -3.54 8.12 -0.76
N ALA A 117 -2.49 8.26 0.05
CA ALA A 117 -1.40 9.21 -0.22
C ALA A 117 -0.73 8.95 -1.58
N ALA A 118 -0.51 7.68 -1.93
CA ALA A 118 0.08 7.29 -3.21
C ALA A 118 -0.79 7.68 -4.40
N VAL A 119 -2.12 7.51 -4.30
CA VAL A 119 -3.07 7.93 -5.35
C VAL A 119 -3.04 9.44 -5.54
N CYS A 120 -3.06 10.21 -4.44
CA CYS A 120 -2.97 11.67 -4.50
C CYS A 120 -1.66 12.12 -5.18
N LEU A 121 -0.52 11.59 -4.74
CA LEU A 121 0.80 11.88 -5.33
C LEU A 121 0.90 11.55 -6.81
N ARG A 122 0.34 10.40 -7.21
CA ARG A 122 0.30 9.99 -8.61
C ARG A 122 -0.57 10.95 -9.43
N SER A 123 -1.72 11.37 -8.91
CA SER A 123 -2.61 12.31 -9.59
C SER A 123 -1.98 13.70 -9.75
N GLU A 124 -1.18 14.17 -8.78
CA GLU A 124 -0.43 15.42 -8.90
C GLU A 124 0.64 15.31 -9.99
N ARG A 125 1.42 14.22 -9.98
CA ARG A 125 2.46 13.96 -10.97
C ARG A 125 1.91 13.83 -12.39
N GLU A 126 0.79 13.14 -12.57
CA GLU A 126 0.13 13.01 -13.88
C GLU A 126 -0.35 14.38 -14.40
N LYS A 127 -0.82 15.27 -13.53
CA LYS A 127 -1.15 16.66 -13.90
C LYS A 127 0.10 17.46 -14.32
N GLU A 128 1.21 17.32 -13.59
CA GLU A 128 2.48 17.97 -13.94
C GLU A 128 3.03 17.47 -15.29
N GLU A 129 2.96 16.17 -15.54
CA GLU A 129 3.38 15.57 -16.82
C GLU A 129 2.49 16.05 -17.97
N GLN A 130 1.17 16.16 -17.78
CA GLN A 130 0.24 16.73 -18.78
C GLN A 130 0.55 18.19 -19.11
N LEU A 131 0.82 19.02 -18.10
CA LEU A 131 1.22 20.42 -18.32
C LEU A 131 2.54 20.50 -19.08
N ASN A 132 3.53 19.68 -18.73
CA ASN A 132 4.84 19.68 -19.39
C ASN A 132 4.77 19.17 -20.84
N LEU A 133 3.93 18.17 -21.12
CA LEU A 133 3.68 17.68 -22.48
C LEU A 133 3.04 18.76 -23.38
N GLN A 134 2.25 19.67 -22.82
CA GLN A 134 1.70 20.81 -23.56
C GLN A 134 2.80 21.79 -24.03
N TYR A 135 3.92 21.89 -23.30
CA TYR A 135 5.10 22.66 -23.71
C TYR A 135 6.00 21.91 -24.72
N LEU A 136 5.89 20.58 -24.81
CA LEU A 136 6.63 19.74 -25.77
C LEU A 136 5.88 19.49 -27.09
N MET A 137 4.64 19.97 -27.22
CA MET A 137 3.94 19.98 -28.51
C MET A 137 4.81 20.76 -29.52
N PRO A 138 5.05 20.23 -30.74
CA PRO A 138 5.98 20.86 -31.66
C PRO A 138 5.45 22.24 -32.07
N VAL A 139 5.99 23.29 -31.46
CA VAL A 139 6.00 24.67 -31.98
C VAL A 139 7.04 24.75 -33.10
N TYR A 140 7.06 23.76 -33.97
CA TYR A 140 7.71 23.85 -35.26
C TYR A 140 6.62 23.56 -36.29
N PRO A 141 6.31 24.52 -37.19
CA PRO A 141 5.46 24.20 -38.32
C PRO A 141 6.12 23.03 -39.05
N GLN A 142 5.45 21.88 -39.04
CA GLN A 142 5.80 20.76 -39.87
C GLN A 142 5.87 21.32 -41.29
N LYS A 143 7.08 21.39 -41.87
CA LYS A 143 7.28 21.78 -43.27
C LYS A 143 6.64 20.70 -44.14
N GLN A 144 5.31 20.72 -44.24
CA GLN A 144 4.59 20.06 -45.30
C GLN A 144 4.93 20.83 -46.58
N ALA A 145 5.51 20.09 -47.53
CA ALA A 145 5.90 20.59 -48.83
C ALA A 145 4.71 21.31 -49.50
N PRO A 146 4.91 22.49 -50.10
CA PRO A 146 3.84 23.26 -50.70
C PRO A 146 3.39 22.61 -52.02
N TYR A 147 2.27 21.89 -51.99
CA TYR A 147 1.50 21.58 -53.19
C TYR A 147 0.47 22.70 -53.44
N PRO A 148 0.41 23.29 -54.64
CA PRO A 148 -0.43 24.45 -54.90
C PRO A 148 -1.84 24.04 -55.41
N TYR A 149 -2.84 24.88 -55.06
CA TYR A 149 -4.22 25.02 -55.59
C TYR A 149 -5.38 24.18 -54.98
N PRO A 150 -6.66 24.66 -55.00
CA PRO A 150 -7.19 25.99 -54.61
C PRO A 150 -8.47 25.95 -53.73
N GLN A 151 -8.70 27.04 -52.97
CA GLN A 151 -9.98 27.68 -52.61
C GLN A 151 -11.19 26.84 -52.15
N PHE A 152 -11.44 26.77 -50.84
CA PHE A 152 -12.81 26.64 -50.27
C PHE A 152 -12.95 27.48 -48.98
N PRO A 153 -14.11 28.12 -48.73
CA PRO A 153 -14.26 29.17 -47.73
C PRO A 153 -14.49 28.65 -46.31
N HIS A 154 -13.71 29.21 -45.38
CA HIS A 154 -14.03 29.56 -44.00
C HIS A 154 -14.95 28.64 -43.18
N GLN A 155 -14.37 28.00 -42.15
CA GLN A 155 -15.06 27.89 -40.85
C GLN A 155 -14.16 28.43 -39.73
N ILE A 156 -14.73 29.43 -39.08
CA ILE A 156 -14.19 30.28 -38.04
C ILE A 156 -14.18 29.47 -36.73
N TYR A 157 -13.01 29.19 -36.18
CA TYR A 157 -12.87 28.84 -34.77
C TYR A 157 -12.27 30.04 -34.03
N PRO A 158 -12.81 30.45 -32.85
CA PRO A 158 -12.34 31.64 -32.16
C PRO A 158 -10.94 31.39 -31.58
N GLN A 159 -9.95 32.13 -32.09
CA GLN A 159 -8.61 32.16 -31.50
C GLN A 159 -8.63 33.03 -30.23
N PRO A 160 -8.00 32.60 -29.12
CA PRO A 160 -7.89 33.43 -27.92
C PRO A 160 -7.00 34.65 -28.20
N TYR A 161 -7.51 35.85 -27.91
CA TYR A 161 -6.77 37.11 -28.00
C TYR A 161 -5.55 37.08 -27.06
N TYR A 162 -4.37 36.84 -27.62
CA TYR A 162 -3.10 37.10 -26.95
C TYR A 162 -2.81 38.61 -27.05
N HIS A 163 -3.07 39.34 -25.97
CA HIS A 163 -2.58 40.72 -25.82
C HIS A 163 -1.06 40.68 -25.60
N GLY A 164 -0.31 40.96 -26.67
CA GLY A 164 1.13 41.20 -26.59
C GLY A 164 1.40 42.54 -25.91
N SER A 165 1.90 42.49 -24.68
CA SER A 165 2.42 43.67 -23.98
C SER A 165 3.75 44.09 -24.60
N GLN A 166 3.69 45.15 -25.40
CA GLN A 166 4.82 45.88 -25.97
C GLN A 166 5.41 46.83 -24.93
N TYR A 167 6.60 46.53 -24.37
CA TYR A 167 7.58 47.42 -23.70
C TYR A 167 8.67 46.50 -23.11
N GLY A 168 9.99 46.59 -23.32
CA GLY A 168 10.94 47.42 -24.06
C GLY A 168 12.35 46.88 -23.68
N PRO A 169 13.42 47.09 -24.47
CA PRO A 169 14.71 46.48 -24.19
C PRO A 169 15.54 47.35 -23.24
N TYR A 170 15.96 46.80 -22.09
CA TYR A 170 17.08 47.38 -21.35
C TYR A 170 18.20 46.35 -21.20
N ASN A 171 19.33 46.79 -21.74
CA ASN A 171 20.64 46.17 -21.74
C ASN A 171 21.44 46.91 -20.66
N TYR A 172 21.76 46.25 -19.55
CA TYR A 172 22.97 46.35 -18.71
C TYR A 172 22.89 45.27 -17.63
#